data_AF-A0A7K0WED3-F1
#
_entry.id   AF-A0A7K0WED3-F1
#
_cell.length_a   1.000
_cell.length_b   1.000
_cell.length_c   1.000
_cell.angle_alpha   90.00
_cell.angle_beta   90.00
_cell.angle_gamma   90.00
#
_symmetry.space_group_name_H-M   'P 1'
#
loop_
_entity.id
_entity.type
_entity.pdbx_description
1 polymer ?
#
loop_
_entity_poly.entity_id
_entity_poly.type
_entity_poly.pdbx_seq_one_letter_code
_entity_poly.pdbx_strand_id
1 'polypeptide(L)'
;MGRGRQKAKNTKVARELKYFSPNTDLNALEREIGTNNDDPQYEDKWADLYEDDAEGGTTETPAAENSGESDSSDSGSDGSSSGD
;
A
#
# COMPACT_ATOMS: atom_id res chain seq x y z
N MET A 1 42.29 -22.27 11.92
CA MET A 1 41.75 -22.74 10.61
C MET A 1 40.22 -22.89 10.54
N GLY A 2 39.40 -22.40 11.49
CA GLY A 2 37.93 -22.65 11.49
C GLY A 2 37.02 -21.50 11.01
N ARG A 3 37.54 -20.29 10.81
CA ARG A 3 36.71 -19.08 10.63
C ARG A 3 35.95 -19.03 9.30
N GLY A 4 36.55 -19.53 8.20
CA GLY A 4 35.91 -19.54 6.88
C GLY A 4 34.65 -20.40 6.82
N ARG A 5 34.66 -21.56 7.50
CA ARG A 5 33.50 -22.46 7.59
C ARG A 5 32.37 -21.86 8.42
N GLN A 6 32.71 -21.20 9.53
CA GLN A 6 31.73 -20.48 10.34
C GLN A 6 31.11 -19.32 9.56
N LYS A 7 31.91 -18.52 8.85
CA LYS A 7 31.40 -17.43 8.01
C LYS A 7 30.43 -17.95 6.95
N ALA A 8 30.77 -19.03 6.25
CA ALA A 8 29.89 -19.64 5.26
C ALA A 8 28.57 -20.14 5.87
N LYS A 9 28.62 -20.80 7.03
CA LYS A 9 27.41 -21.24 7.76
C LYS A 9 26.54 -20.05 8.16
N ASN A 10 27.14 -18.99 8.70
CA ASN A 10 26.40 -17.81 9.14
C ASN A 10 25.77 -17.05 7.96
N THR A 11 26.47 -16.93 6.82
CA THR A 11 25.90 -16.32 5.61
C THR A 11 24.72 -17.12 5.08
N LYS A 12 24.78 -18.46 5.15
CA LYS A 12 23.67 -19.32 4.77
C LYS A 12 22.45 -19.08 5.67
N VAL A 13 22.64 -19.14 6.98
CA VAL A 13 21.58 -18.89 7.97
C VAL A 13 20.99 -17.49 7.81
N ALA A 14 21.83 -16.47 7.64
CA ALA A 14 21.36 -15.10 7.44
C ALA A 14 20.50 -14.95 6.18
N ARG A 15 20.86 -15.65 5.09
CA ARG A 15 20.06 -15.67 3.86
C ARG A 15 18.73 -16.40 4.08
N GLU A 16 18.76 -17.53 4.77
CA GLU A 16 17.55 -18.26 5.16
C GLU A 16 16.64 -17.34 5.96
N LEU A 17 17.14 -16.69 7.02
CA LEU A 17 16.37 -15.74 7.82
C LEU A 17 15.83 -14.54 7.03
N LYS A 18 16.63 -13.97 6.12
CA LYS A 18 16.22 -12.80 5.32
C LYS A 18 15.08 -13.12 4.36
N TYR A 19 15.07 -14.32 3.79
CA TYR A 19 14.08 -14.75 2.80
C TYR A 19 13.13 -15.81 3.36
N PHE A 20 13.13 -16.02 4.68
CA PHE A 20 12.20 -16.91 5.34
C PHE A 20 10.84 -16.23 5.38
N SER A 21 9.90 -16.79 4.64
CA SER A 21 8.48 -16.51 4.81
C SER A 21 7.92 -17.57 5.75
N PRO A 22 7.43 -17.21 6.96
CA PRO A 22 6.76 -18.13 7.83
C PRO A 22 5.49 -18.66 7.14
N ASN A 23 5.26 -19.96 7.21
CA ASN A 23 3.95 -20.51 6.84
C ASN A 23 2.97 -20.20 7.97
N THR A 24 2.12 -19.21 7.76
CA THR A 24 1.06 -18.84 8.71
C THR A 24 -0.16 -19.74 8.49
N ASP A 25 -0.61 -20.45 9.53
CA ASP A 25 -1.88 -21.19 9.46
C ASP A 25 -3.05 -20.21 9.59
N LEU A 26 -3.59 -19.81 8.44
CA LEU A 26 -4.72 -18.89 8.36
C LEU A 26 -5.98 -19.46 9.03
N ASN A 27 -6.18 -20.78 9.01
CA ASN A 27 -7.36 -21.41 9.62
C ASN A 27 -7.32 -21.36 11.15
N ALA A 28 -6.13 -21.40 11.75
CA ALA A 28 -5.95 -21.22 13.19
C ALA A 28 -6.22 -19.75 13.57
N LEU A 29 -5.70 -18.82 12.78
CA LEU A 29 -5.88 -17.38 12.97
C LEU A 29 -7.36 -16.96 12.87
N GLU A 30 -8.07 -17.43 11.85
CA GLU A 30 -9.50 -17.14 11.65
C GLU A 30 -10.34 -17.63 12.83
N ARG A 31 -10.00 -18.78 13.42
CA ARG A 31 -10.69 -19.29 14.60
C ARG A 31 -10.48 -18.39 15.82
N GLU A 32 -9.25 -17.93 16.05
CA GLU A 32 -8.93 -17.03 17.15
C GLU A 32 -9.61 -15.66 17.00
N ILE A 33 -9.59 -15.10 15.79
CA ILE A 33 -10.24 -13.80 15.50
C ILE A 33 -11.77 -13.95 15.55
N GLY A 34 -12.32 -14.97 14.90
CA GLY A 34 -13.77 -15.19 14.78
C GLY A 34 -14.48 -15.52 16.09
N THR A 35 -13.76 -15.98 17.11
CA THR A 35 -14.32 -16.22 18.44
C THR A 35 -14.42 -14.96 19.32
N ASN A 36 -13.76 -13.85 18.96
CA ASN A 36 -13.72 -12.60 19.74
C ASN A 36 -14.69 -11.51 19.22
N ASN A 37 -15.85 -11.89 18.64
CA ASN A 37 -16.88 -10.95 18.17
C ASN A 37 -17.76 -10.37 19.32
N ASP A 38 -17.31 -10.41 20.56
CA ASP A 38 -17.92 -9.62 21.64
C ASP A 38 -17.42 -8.18 21.50
N ASP A 39 -18.00 -7.42 20.55
CA ASP A 39 -17.65 -6.05 20.14
C ASP A 39 -17.10 -5.20 21.31
N PRO A 40 -15.76 -5.12 21.47
CA PRO A 40 -15.17 -4.02 22.20
C PRO A 40 -15.30 -2.84 21.24
N GLN A 41 -15.98 -1.78 21.64
CA GLN A 41 -15.99 -0.52 20.91
C GLN A 41 -14.58 -0.22 20.42
N TYR A 42 -14.37 -0.24 19.09
CA TYR A 42 -13.06 0.02 18.49
C TYR A 42 -12.73 1.49 18.72
N GLU A 43 -12.14 1.79 19.88
CA GLU A 43 -11.59 3.10 20.18
C GLU A 43 -10.28 3.25 19.40
N ASP A 44 -10.29 4.14 18.40
CA ASP A 44 -9.09 4.51 17.67
C ASP A 44 -8.19 5.36 18.57
N LYS A 45 -7.18 4.69 19.16
CA LYS A 45 -6.22 5.26 20.12
C LYS A 45 -5.34 6.37 19.53
N TRP A 46 -5.43 6.59 18.22
CA TRP A 46 -4.64 7.56 17.48
C TRP A 46 -5.48 8.68 16.88
N ALA A 47 -6.81 8.66 17.04
CA ALA A 47 -7.70 9.71 16.55
C ALA A 47 -7.27 11.09 17.07
N ASP A 48 -6.98 11.18 18.37
CA ASP A 48 -6.56 12.42 19.05
C ASP A 48 -5.20 12.95 18.55
N LEU A 49 -4.37 12.13 17.90
CA LEU A 49 -3.05 12.56 17.40
C LEU A 49 -3.13 13.35 16.09
N TYR A 50 -4.24 13.21 15.35
CA TYR A 50 -4.48 13.86 14.07
C TYR A 50 -5.64 14.86 14.09
N GLU A 51 -6.35 14.98 15.23
CA GLU A 51 -7.46 15.91 15.38
C GLU A 51 -7.02 17.38 15.24
N ASP A 52 -5.76 17.69 15.53
CA ASP A 52 -5.17 19.04 15.40
C ASP A 52 -4.73 19.41 13.95
N ASP A 53 -4.70 18.44 13.01
CA ASP A 53 -4.42 18.68 11.57
C ASP A 53 -5.71 18.64 10.71
N ALA A 54 -6.86 18.40 11.35
CA ALA A 54 -8.16 18.28 10.70
C ALA A 54 -9.05 19.53 10.83
N GLU A 55 -8.51 20.70 11.21
CA GLU A 55 -9.17 21.99 10.97
C GLU A 55 -9.13 22.36 9.47
N GLY A 56 -9.91 21.65 8.64
CA GLY A 56 -10.04 21.98 7.22
C GLY A 56 -10.72 20.98 6.30
N GLY A 57 -11.21 19.84 6.82
CA GLY A 57 -11.87 18.82 6.01
C GLY A 57 -13.36 19.07 5.83
N THR A 58 -13.75 20.04 5.00
CA THR A 58 -15.11 20.04 4.43
C THR A 58 -15.28 18.72 3.68
N THR A 59 -16.17 17.85 4.14
CA THR A 59 -16.61 16.67 3.39
C THR A 59 -17.48 17.10 2.22
N GLU A 60 -16.88 17.73 1.21
CA GLU A 60 -17.53 17.94 -0.08
C GLU A 60 -17.38 16.65 -0.88
N THR A 61 -18.43 15.84 -0.87
CA THR A 61 -18.65 14.82 -1.89
C THR A 61 -18.71 15.53 -3.25
N PRO A 62 -17.81 15.29 -4.22
CA PRO A 62 -17.97 15.89 -5.53
C PRO A 62 -19.14 15.20 -6.22
N ALA A 63 -20.28 15.91 -6.30
CA ALA A 63 -21.36 15.54 -7.19
C ALA A 63 -20.80 15.57 -8.61
N ALA A 64 -20.87 14.42 -9.30
CA ALA A 64 -20.46 14.29 -10.68
C ALA A 64 -21.38 15.13 -11.58
N GLU A 65 -21.04 16.40 -11.77
CA GLU A 65 -21.70 17.27 -12.74
C GLU A 65 -21.00 17.12 -14.09
N ASN A 66 -21.53 16.19 -14.87
CA ASN A 66 -21.32 16.17 -16.31
C ASN A 66 -21.91 17.46 -16.92
N SER A 67 -21.06 18.46 -17.16
CA SER A 67 -21.37 19.56 -18.07
C SER A 67 -20.38 19.49 -19.23
N GLY A 68 -20.91 19.16 -20.40
CA GLY A 68 -20.15 19.14 -21.62
C GLY A 68 -19.73 20.54 -22.03
N GLU A 69 -18.54 20.64 -22.61
CA GLU A 69 -18.22 21.74 -23.51
C GLU A 69 -17.43 21.17 -24.68
N SER A 70 -18.07 21.24 -25.84
CA SER A 70 -17.51 21.04 -27.16
C SER A 70 -16.72 22.27 -27.62
N ASP A 71 -15.87 22.06 -28.63
CA ASP A 71 -15.06 23.03 -29.38
C ASP A 71 -13.66 23.24 -28.79
N SER A 72 -12.56 22.89 -29.47
CA SER A 72 -12.18 23.51 -30.74
C SER A 72 -11.11 22.65 -31.44
N SER A 73 -11.28 22.54 -32.76
CA SER A 73 -10.30 21.99 -33.70
C SER A 73 -9.08 22.92 -33.83
N ASP A 74 -7.89 22.47 -33.42
CA ASP A 74 -6.63 23.10 -33.83
C ASP A 74 -5.97 22.25 -34.93
N SER A 75 -6.04 22.77 -36.15
CA SER A 75 -5.43 22.23 -37.35
C SER A 75 -3.94 22.57 -37.36
N GLY A 76 -3.11 21.75 -36.73
CA GLY A 76 -1.65 21.78 -36.85
C GLY A 76 -1.18 20.90 -38.01
N SER A 77 -0.93 21.54 -39.16
CA SER A 77 -0.35 20.91 -40.35
C SER A 77 1.15 21.18 -40.39
N ASP A 78 2.00 20.16 -40.27
CA ASP A 78 3.36 20.02 -40.82
C ASP A 78 4.10 18.91 -40.04
N GLY A 79 5.10 18.20 -40.55
CA GLY A 79 5.71 18.15 -41.86
C GLY A 79 6.49 16.84 -41.96
N SER A 80 6.47 16.27 -43.15
CA SER A 80 7.23 15.09 -43.55
C SER A 80 8.74 15.24 -43.33
N SER A 81 9.41 14.21 -42.80
CA SER A 81 10.78 13.82 -43.19
C SER A 81 11.06 12.43 -42.59
N SER A 82 10.93 11.32 -43.33
CA SER A 82 12.07 10.57 -43.94
C SER A 82 13.35 10.66 -43.08
N GLY A 83 13.90 9.58 -42.52
CA GLY A 83 14.10 8.26 -43.11
C GLY A 83 15.52 8.18 -43.63
N ASP A 84 16.46 7.73 -42.78
CA ASP A 84 17.73 7.08 -43.13
C ASP A 84 18.17 6.18 -41.95
#